data_AF-A0A0Q5XXF5-F1
#
_entry.id   AF-A0A0Q5XXF5-F1
#
_cell.length_a   1.000
_cell.length_b   1.000
_cell.length_c   1.000
_cell.angle_alpha   90.00
_cell.angle_beta   90.00
_cell.angle_gamma   90.00
#
_symmetry.space_group_name_H-M   'P 1'
#
loop_
_entity.id
_entity.type
_entity.pdbx_description
1 polymer ?
#
loop_
_entity_poly.entity_id
_entity_poly.type
_entity_poly.pdbx_seq_one_letter_code
_entity_poly.pdbx_strand_id
1 'polypeptide(L)'
;MTVHKFTDYMNGAVIFTQGDVIEFDLGGSASDFRFHEEDGNVLISSGWGSLTLLGATVVDFNSANFSFSDGSLALFEGDGSPLSGGTGSDYLDLRQHAELAASAGDGDDVIYVGNALSSGDMIVGGNGVDELIVDGVYGEQLNLASSTIVGIEKIVVERDSSVSLLLANESVTSALGGLLTVDGSALSEQDSLEIDGSNVTGGSLSLIGGSGQDILTGGDNADALSGGDGADILNGGDGNDLLTGGLGGDILTGGAGDDRFVIGFGFPRGESSAAEESLFDHITDFQGAGSAGGDLIDLPSFWGGLPLVFAGKWDFEWSNTGDSGVQMNPDWVGDGMIDVIWRQLGSDVQVWLDANDDGQFSEGDMFVVLENISALSREDFVDNFVAWRGTVGDDSPQFDGRDDIAYGLDGNDTLSGGDGNDSLYGGTGNDTLDGEAGDLRP
;
A
#
# COMPACT_ATOMS: atom_id res chain seq x y z
N MET A 1 5.56 43.37 -16.69
CA MET A 1 6.88 42.72 -16.89
C MET A 1 7.87 43.23 -15.86
N THR A 2 7.64 42.76 -14.64
CA THR A 2 8.56 42.74 -13.52
C THR A 2 9.12 41.32 -13.42
N VAL A 3 10.37 41.18 -13.00
CA VAL A 3 10.96 39.88 -12.64
C VAL A 3 10.93 39.75 -11.13
N HIS A 4 10.34 38.68 -10.63
CA HIS A 4 10.23 38.36 -9.21
C HIS A 4 11.06 37.11 -8.94
N LYS A 5 11.98 37.17 -7.97
CA LYS A 5 12.75 36.00 -7.55
C LYS A 5 11.93 35.20 -6.57
N PHE A 6 11.78 33.89 -6.79
CA PHE A 6 11.03 33.03 -5.87
C PHE A 6 11.56 33.12 -4.44
N THR A 7 12.89 33.20 -4.28
CA THR A 7 13.55 33.34 -2.96
C THR A 7 13.17 34.59 -2.18
N ASP A 8 12.83 35.69 -2.86
CA ASP A 8 12.42 36.95 -2.21
C ASP A 8 11.03 36.85 -1.58
N TYR A 9 10.21 35.89 -2.01
CA TYR A 9 8.81 35.74 -1.62
C TYR A 9 8.48 34.36 -1.03
N MET A 10 9.47 33.56 -0.64
CA MET A 10 9.23 32.25 -0.02
C MET A 10 8.32 32.35 1.19
N ASN A 11 7.26 31.54 1.18
CA ASN A 11 6.15 31.51 2.14
C ASN A 11 5.40 32.86 2.22
N GLY A 12 5.35 33.57 1.11
CA GLY A 12 4.73 34.87 0.95
C GLY A 12 3.83 34.95 -0.28
N ALA A 13 3.48 36.18 -0.66
CA ALA A 13 2.59 36.45 -1.77
C ALA A 13 3.07 37.64 -2.60
N VAL A 14 2.73 37.63 -3.89
CA VAL A 14 3.03 38.72 -4.83
C VAL A 14 1.83 38.97 -5.72
N ILE A 15 1.55 40.24 -6.04
CA ILE A 15 0.56 40.58 -7.06
C ILE A 15 1.17 40.24 -8.41
N PHE A 16 0.55 39.32 -9.14
CA PHE A 16 1.02 38.89 -10.45
C PHE A 16 0.23 39.58 -11.55
N THR A 17 0.91 40.10 -12.56
CA THR A 17 0.26 40.67 -13.75
C THR A 17 0.71 39.94 -15.00
N GLN A 18 -0.17 39.89 -16.02
CA GLN A 18 0.13 39.23 -17.28
C GLN A 18 1.42 39.77 -17.90
N GLY A 19 2.41 38.88 -18.05
CA GLY A 19 3.75 39.18 -18.57
C GLY A 19 4.81 39.48 -17.50
N ASP A 20 4.51 39.32 -16.22
CA ASP A 20 5.53 39.19 -15.18
C ASP A 20 6.23 37.82 -15.27
N VAL A 21 7.45 37.75 -14.73
CA VAL A 21 8.28 36.55 -14.74
C VAL A 21 8.62 36.18 -13.30
N ILE A 22 8.41 34.92 -12.93
CA ILE A 22 8.95 34.32 -11.71
C ILE A 22 10.26 33.62 -12.06
N GLU A 23 11.36 34.08 -11.47
CA GLU A 23 12.68 33.48 -11.57
C GLU A 23 12.88 32.53 -10.38
N PHE A 24 12.99 31.23 -10.66
CA PHE A 24 13.33 30.22 -9.68
C PHE A 24 14.85 30.13 -9.57
N ASP A 25 15.41 30.92 -8.65
CA ASP A 25 16.84 31.01 -8.39
C ASP A 25 17.33 30.05 -7.28
N LEU A 26 16.53 29.01 -7.02
CA LEU A 26 16.89 27.83 -6.24
C LEU A 26 17.35 26.72 -7.20
N GLY A 27 18.25 25.85 -6.78
CA GLY A 27 18.79 24.77 -7.62
C GLY A 27 17.85 23.58 -7.81
N GLY A 28 16.55 23.83 -8.02
CA GLY A 28 15.51 22.83 -8.34
C GLY A 28 14.98 23.03 -9.76
N SER A 29 14.35 21.99 -10.29
CA SER A 29 13.76 21.94 -11.63
C SER A 29 12.30 22.38 -11.62
N ALA A 30 11.66 22.41 -12.79
CA ALA A 30 10.26 22.77 -12.90
C ALA A 30 9.35 21.69 -12.31
N SER A 31 9.72 20.42 -12.44
CA SER A 31 8.97 19.28 -11.89
C SER A 31 8.91 19.25 -10.35
N ASP A 32 9.79 19.98 -9.66
CA ASP A 32 9.77 20.13 -8.20
C ASP A 32 8.63 21.04 -7.69
N PHE A 33 7.92 21.72 -8.59
CA PHE A 33 6.87 22.68 -8.25
C PHE A 33 5.48 22.16 -8.64
N ARG A 34 4.47 22.58 -7.88
CA ARG A 34 3.05 22.36 -8.17
C ARG A 34 2.34 23.69 -8.28
N PHE A 35 1.41 23.79 -9.23
CA PHE A 35 0.64 25.00 -9.53
C PHE A 35 -0.84 24.73 -9.21
N HIS A 36 -1.26 25.12 -8.02
CA HIS A 36 -2.62 24.90 -7.53
C HIS A 36 -3.43 26.20 -7.55
N GLU A 37 -4.63 26.19 -8.12
CA GLU A 37 -5.51 27.36 -8.16
C GLU A 37 -6.48 27.33 -6.97
N GLU A 38 -6.50 28.40 -6.18
CA GLU A 38 -7.40 28.55 -5.02
C GLU A 38 -7.89 30.00 -4.91
N ASP A 39 -9.21 30.19 -4.85
CA ASP A 39 -9.87 31.49 -4.65
C ASP A 39 -9.42 32.61 -5.62
N GLY A 40 -9.16 32.25 -6.89
CA GLY A 40 -8.70 33.19 -7.93
C GLY A 40 -7.24 33.64 -7.76
N ASN A 41 -6.44 32.82 -7.08
CA ASN A 41 -5.00 32.95 -6.94
C ASN A 41 -4.35 31.63 -7.33
N VAL A 42 -3.05 31.65 -7.63
CA VAL A 42 -2.28 30.42 -7.79
C VAL A 42 -1.27 30.29 -6.66
N LEU A 43 -1.32 29.17 -5.96
CA LEU A 43 -0.28 28.72 -5.06
C LEU A 43 0.75 27.91 -5.85
N ILE A 44 1.98 28.40 -5.87
CA ILE A 44 3.14 27.65 -6.34
C ILE A 44 3.79 27.02 -5.11
N SER A 45 3.79 25.70 -5.00
CA SER A 45 4.36 24.98 -3.86
C SER A 45 5.51 24.06 -4.29
N SER A 46 6.42 23.80 -3.37
CA SER A 46 7.56 22.88 -3.51
C SER A 46 7.97 22.37 -2.13
N GLY A 47 8.94 21.44 -2.08
CA GLY A 47 9.55 20.98 -0.82
C GLY A 47 10.29 22.07 -0.04
N TRP A 48 10.63 23.22 -0.65
CA TRP A 48 11.38 24.31 0.00
C TRP A 48 10.51 25.45 0.52
N GLY A 49 9.27 25.54 0.08
CA GLY A 49 8.34 26.59 0.44
C GLY A 49 7.33 26.87 -0.67
N SER A 50 6.50 27.89 -0.43
CA SER A 50 5.43 28.27 -1.34
C SER A 50 5.44 29.75 -1.71
N LEU A 51 4.76 30.10 -2.81
CA LEU A 51 4.52 31.45 -3.26
C LEU A 51 3.09 31.58 -3.75
N THR A 52 2.32 32.50 -3.20
CA THR A 52 0.98 32.82 -3.70
C THR A 52 1.04 33.96 -4.73
N LEU A 53 0.60 33.68 -5.95
CA LEU A 53 0.37 34.66 -7.00
C LEU A 53 -1.05 35.21 -6.88
N LEU A 54 -1.16 36.46 -6.39
CA LEU A 54 -2.43 37.10 -6.12
C LEU A 54 -3.07 37.65 -7.40
N GLY A 55 -4.33 37.30 -7.63
CA GLY A 55 -5.14 37.80 -8.75
C GLY A 55 -4.75 37.22 -10.11
N ALA A 56 -4.24 36.00 -10.13
CA ALA A 56 -3.91 35.24 -11.32
C ALA A 56 -4.49 33.82 -11.21
N THR A 57 -4.81 33.25 -12.36
CA THR A 57 -5.31 31.88 -12.54
C THR A 57 -4.38 31.12 -13.48
N VAL A 58 -4.48 29.79 -13.54
CA VAL A 58 -3.58 28.98 -14.39
C VAL A 58 -3.73 29.35 -15.87
N VAL A 59 -4.91 29.79 -16.28
CA VAL A 59 -5.19 30.26 -17.66
C VAL A 59 -4.48 31.56 -18.03
N ASP A 60 -3.94 32.30 -17.07
CA ASP A 60 -3.18 33.53 -17.32
C ASP A 60 -1.71 33.25 -17.69
N PHE A 61 -1.27 31.99 -17.57
CA PHE A 61 0.13 31.61 -17.71
C PHE A 61 0.51 31.12 -19.11
N ASN A 62 1.79 31.29 -19.42
CA ASN A 62 2.50 30.66 -20.53
C ASN A 62 3.96 30.44 -20.13
N SER A 63 4.72 29.74 -20.96
CA SER A 63 6.11 29.38 -20.66
C SER A 63 7.05 30.56 -20.43
N ALA A 64 6.73 31.77 -20.92
CA ALA A 64 7.56 32.95 -20.66
C ALA A 64 7.39 33.51 -19.24
N ASN A 65 6.38 33.05 -18.48
CA ASN A 65 6.14 33.51 -17.12
C ASN A 65 7.07 32.87 -16.08
N PHE A 66 7.75 31.78 -16.41
CA PHE A 66 8.55 31.02 -15.46
C PHE A 66 9.94 30.75 -16.03
N SER A 67 10.96 30.97 -15.23
CA SER A 67 12.35 30.76 -15.61
C SER A 67 13.08 30.00 -14.53
N PHE A 68 13.60 28.82 -14.87
CA PHE A 68 14.37 27.97 -13.97
C PHE A 68 15.86 28.08 -14.26
N SER A 69 16.67 28.02 -13.21
CA SER A 69 18.12 28.25 -13.29
C SER A 69 18.90 27.08 -13.92
N ASP A 70 18.32 25.87 -13.87
CA ASP A 70 18.84 24.64 -14.48
C ASP A 70 18.46 24.49 -15.96
N GLY A 71 17.50 25.28 -16.42
CA GLY A 71 17.01 25.32 -17.80
C GLY A 71 15.76 24.50 -18.06
N SER A 72 15.14 23.91 -17.04
CA SER A 72 13.83 23.27 -17.17
C SER A 72 12.72 24.27 -17.49
N LEU A 73 11.59 23.75 -17.94
CA LEU A 73 10.47 24.48 -18.49
C LEU A 73 9.20 24.19 -17.69
N ALA A 74 8.46 25.24 -17.35
CA ALA A 74 7.06 25.10 -16.98
C ALA A 74 6.21 25.56 -18.17
N LEU A 75 5.50 24.61 -18.79
CA LEU A 75 4.72 24.79 -20.00
C LEU A 75 3.23 24.72 -19.65
N PHE A 76 2.47 25.69 -20.15
CA PHE A 76 1.03 25.77 -19.93
C PHE A 76 0.35 25.82 -21.28
N GLU A 77 -0.62 24.94 -21.48
CA GLU A 77 -1.39 24.91 -22.72
C GLU A 77 -2.34 26.12 -22.81
N GLY A 78 -2.33 26.82 -23.95
CA GLY A 78 -3.20 27.99 -24.16
C GLY A 78 -3.85 28.11 -25.53
N ASP A 79 -3.51 27.25 -26.50
CA ASP A 79 -4.07 27.31 -27.86
C ASP A 79 -4.38 25.95 -28.51
N GLY A 80 -4.30 24.85 -27.75
CA GLY A 80 -4.50 23.49 -28.25
C GLY A 80 -3.31 22.91 -29.01
N SER A 81 -2.17 23.59 -29.04
CA SER A 81 -0.93 23.05 -29.63
C SER A 81 -0.27 22.07 -28.66
N PRO A 82 0.32 20.96 -29.16
CA PRO A 82 1.03 20.03 -28.31
C PRO A 82 2.16 20.69 -27.52
N LEU A 83 2.26 20.37 -26.24
CA LEU A 83 3.38 20.80 -25.40
C LEU A 83 4.60 19.90 -25.66
N SER A 84 5.79 20.51 -25.69
CA SER A 84 7.05 19.80 -25.85
C SER A 84 8.04 20.35 -24.85
N GLY A 85 8.45 19.52 -23.89
CA GLY A 85 9.56 19.82 -23.01
C GLY A 85 10.92 19.63 -23.71
N GLY A 86 11.96 19.72 -22.91
CA GLY A 86 13.35 19.83 -23.30
C GLY A 86 14.21 18.66 -22.79
N THR A 87 15.37 19.00 -22.24
CA THR A 87 16.34 18.01 -21.73
C THR A 87 16.50 18.07 -20.21
N GLY A 88 15.64 18.82 -19.54
CA GLY A 88 15.62 18.97 -18.09
C GLY A 88 14.26 18.55 -17.57
N SER A 89 14.18 18.39 -16.25
CA SER A 89 12.98 17.99 -15.54
C SER A 89 11.88 19.06 -15.58
N ASP A 90 10.95 18.91 -16.51
CA ASP A 90 9.96 19.88 -16.92
C ASP A 90 8.60 19.68 -16.21
N TYR A 91 7.77 20.72 -16.24
CA TYR A 91 6.38 20.69 -15.81
C TYR A 91 5.47 21.07 -16.97
N LEU A 92 4.54 20.20 -17.34
CA LEU A 92 3.60 20.40 -18.45
C LEU A 92 2.16 20.41 -17.92
N ASP A 93 1.43 21.49 -18.14
CA ASP A 93 0.04 21.66 -17.68
C ASP A 93 -0.92 21.67 -18.87
N LEU A 94 -1.71 20.61 -19.00
CA LEU A 94 -2.68 20.38 -20.07
C LEU A 94 -4.14 20.50 -19.61
N ARG A 95 -4.41 20.95 -18.37
CA ARG A 95 -5.77 21.04 -17.81
C ARG A 95 -6.76 21.89 -18.63
N GLN A 96 -6.27 22.72 -19.54
CA GLN A 96 -7.05 23.77 -20.18
C GLN A 96 -7.74 23.34 -21.49
N HIS A 97 -7.44 22.15 -22.02
CA HIS A 97 -7.96 21.70 -23.31
C HIS A 97 -8.57 20.30 -23.25
N ALA A 98 -9.34 19.95 -24.29
CA ALA A 98 -10.08 18.70 -24.39
C ALA A 98 -9.35 17.61 -25.21
N GLU A 99 -8.32 17.98 -25.98
CA GLU A 99 -7.47 17.06 -26.73
C GLU A 99 -6.05 17.27 -26.19
N LEU A 100 -5.52 16.29 -25.47
CA LEU A 100 -4.26 16.41 -24.77
C LEU A 100 -3.13 15.79 -25.60
N ALA A 101 -2.10 16.58 -25.88
CA ALA A 101 -0.92 16.11 -26.60
C ALA A 101 0.35 16.70 -25.98
N ALA A 102 1.22 15.84 -25.46
CA ALA A 102 2.47 16.24 -24.83
C ALA A 102 3.60 15.26 -25.11
N SER A 103 4.82 15.80 -25.16
CA SER A 103 6.07 15.05 -25.04
C SER A 103 6.96 15.78 -24.04
N ALA A 104 7.28 15.16 -22.90
CA ALA A 104 8.00 15.85 -21.84
C ALA A 104 9.52 15.90 -22.10
N GLY A 105 10.13 14.83 -22.63
CA GLY A 105 11.48 14.89 -23.21
C GLY A 105 12.51 14.06 -22.47
N ASP A 106 13.67 14.64 -22.14
CA ASP A 106 14.61 14.02 -21.19
C ASP A 106 14.50 14.74 -19.84
N GLY A 107 14.61 14.00 -18.74
CA GLY A 107 14.45 14.52 -17.39
C GLY A 107 13.37 13.76 -16.64
N ASP A 108 13.32 13.95 -15.33
CA ASP A 108 12.19 13.47 -14.51
C ASP A 108 11.08 14.53 -14.58
N ASP A 109 10.08 14.30 -15.43
CA ASP A 109 9.08 15.30 -15.80
C ASP A 109 7.75 15.12 -15.03
N VAL A 110 6.96 16.19 -14.95
CA VAL A 110 5.59 16.16 -14.39
C VAL A 110 4.61 16.67 -15.44
N ILE A 111 3.54 15.91 -15.67
CA ILE A 111 2.50 16.22 -16.65
C ILE A 111 1.15 16.24 -15.94
N TYR A 112 0.42 17.35 -16.00
CA TYR A 112 -0.88 17.51 -15.34
C TYR A 112 -1.99 17.57 -16.38
N VAL A 113 -2.93 16.61 -16.37
CA VAL A 113 -3.95 16.48 -17.43
C VAL A 113 -5.36 16.91 -17.03
N GLY A 114 -5.70 16.94 -15.74
CA GLY A 114 -7.05 17.30 -15.30
C GLY A 114 -8.15 16.42 -15.92
N ASN A 115 -9.40 16.89 -15.90
CA ASN A 115 -10.59 16.07 -16.19
C ASN A 115 -10.84 15.76 -17.67
N ALA A 116 -9.95 16.19 -18.56
CA ALA A 116 -10.09 16.06 -19.99
C ALA A 116 -9.47 14.78 -20.57
N LEU A 117 -8.70 14.04 -19.76
CA LEU A 117 -8.01 12.83 -20.21
C LEU A 117 -8.98 11.81 -20.82
N SER A 118 -8.62 11.32 -21.99
CA SER A 118 -9.40 10.43 -22.83
C SER A 118 -8.50 9.42 -23.56
N SER A 119 -9.08 8.34 -24.08
CA SER A 119 -8.32 7.33 -24.83
C SER A 119 -7.81 7.80 -26.19
N GLY A 120 -8.16 9.02 -26.61
CA GLY A 120 -7.69 9.65 -27.84
C GLY A 120 -6.50 10.58 -27.66
N ASP A 121 -6.09 10.85 -26.41
CA ASP A 121 -4.97 11.72 -26.10
C ASP A 121 -3.63 11.04 -26.38
N MET A 122 -2.53 11.80 -26.35
CA MET A 122 -1.18 11.27 -26.56
C MET A 122 -0.19 11.98 -25.65
N ILE A 123 0.12 11.34 -24.53
CA ILE A 123 1.04 11.84 -23.50
C ILE A 123 2.28 10.96 -23.49
N VAL A 124 3.44 11.57 -23.71
CA VAL A 124 4.73 10.88 -23.69
C VAL A 124 5.59 11.52 -22.60
N GLY A 125 6.04 10.75 -21.61
CA GLY A 125 7.02 11.20 -20.62
C GLY A 125 8.37 11.38 -21.30
N GLY A 126 9.06 10.26 -21.55
CA GLY A 126 10.26 10.25 -22.37
C GLY A 126 11.38 9.50 -21.69
N ASN A 127 12.53 10.15 -21.49
CA ASN A 127 13.66 9.57 -20.76
C ASN A 127 13.72 10.14 -19.35
N GLY A 128 13.44 9.33 -18.35
CA GLY A 128 13.54 9.73 -16.95
C GLY A 128 12.58 8.93 -16.10
N VAL A 129 12.22 9.47 -14.95
CA VAL A 129 11.07 9.03 -14.16
C VAL A 129 10.01 10.11 -14.25
N ASP A 130 8.97 9.83 -15.02
CA ASP A 130 7.92 10.75 -15.40
C ASP A 130 6.64 10.50 -14.62
N GLU A 131 6.04 11.59 -14.12
CA GLU A 131 4.82 11.59 -13.31
C GLU A 131 3.65 12.21 -14.10
N LEU A 132 2.55 11.46 -14.22
CA LEU A 132 1.28 11.94 -14.74
C LEU A 132 0.32 12.22 -13.57
N ILE A 133 -0.08 13.47 -13.40
CA ILE A 133 -1.07 13.90 -12.43
C ILE A 133 -2.45 13.90 -13.08
N VAL A 134 -3.35 13.08 -12.54
CA VAL A 134 -4.73 12.91 -12.96
C VAL A 134 -5.63 13.55 -11.90
N ASP A 135 -6.54 14.40 -12.34
CA ASP A 135 -7.46 15.15 -11.48
C ASP A 135 -8.82 15.22 -12.15
N GLY A 136 -9.87 14.77 -11.47
CA GLY A 136 -11.25 14.89 -11.92
C GLY A 136 -12.05 13.60 -11.82
N VAL A 137 -13.31 13.71 -12.23
CA VAL A 137 -14.30 12.62 -12.18
C VAL A 137 -14.58 12.12 -13.59
N TYR A 138 -14.22 10.86 -13.85
CA TYR A 138 -14.40 10.19 -15.12
C TYR A 138 -15.62 9.26 -15.06
N GLY A 139 -16.53 9.40 -16.03
CA GLY A 139 -17.80 8.67 -16.02
C GLY A 139 -17.75 7.25 -16.60
N GLU A 140 -16.64 6.86 -17.22
CA GLU A 140 -16.44 5.58 -17.91
C GLU A 140 -15.00 5.12 -17.70
N GLN A 141 -14.74 3.82 -17.79
CA GLN A 141 -13.39 3.27 -17.73
C GLN A 141 -12.54 3.80 -18.90
N LEU A 142 -11.38 4.37 -18.58
CA LEU A 142 -10.45 4.96 -19.51
C LEU A 142 -9.35 3.97 -19.87
N ASN A 143 -9.28 3.61 -21.15
CA ASN A 143 -8.20 2.78 -21.67
C ASN A 143 -6.92 3.59 -21.90
N LEU A 144 -5.92 3.35 -21.05
CA LEU A 144 -4.57 3.87 -21.17
C LEU A 144 -3.72 2.91 -22.01
N ALA A 145 -3.97 2.93 -23.33
CA ALA A 145 -3.17 2.22 -24.31
C ALA A 145 -1.84 2.94 -24.59
N SER A 146 -0.92 2.29 -25.32
CA SER A 146 0.31 2.94 -25.80
C SER A 146 0.09 4.03 -26.84
N SER A 147 -1.15 4.19 -27.33
CA SER A 147 -1.56 5.38 -28.08
C SER A 147 -1.91 6.55 -27.16
N THR A 148 -2.22 6.29 -25.90
CA THR A 148 -2.67 7.26 -24.89
C THR A 148 -1.51 7.75 -24.03
N ILE A 149 -0.77 6.83 -23.40
CA ILE A 149 0.39 7.15 -22.55
C ILE A 149 1.59 6.28 -22.94
N VAL A 150 2.79 6.85 -22.90
CA VAL A 150 4.06 6.14 -23.16
C VAL A 150 5.16 6.71 -22.26
N GLY A 151 5.94 5.83 -21.63
CA GLY A 151 7.08 6.20 -20.78
C GLY A 151 6.64 7.04 -19.60
N ILE A 152 5.59 6.60 -18.90
CA ILE A 152 5.14 7.19 -17.64
C ILE A 152 5.41 6.15 -16.56
N GLU A 153 6.11 6.52 -15.51
CA GLU A 153 6.48 5.62 -14.41
C GLU A 153 5.55 5.76 -13.21
N LYS A 154 4.94 6.93 -13.03
CA LYS A 154 4.01 7.21 -11.95
C LYS A 154 2.76 7.91 -12.44
N ILE A 155 1.60 7.41 -12.04
CA ILE A 155 0.32 8.11 -12.14
C ILE A 155 -0.08 8.49 -10.72
N VAL A 156 -0.32 9.77 -10.47
CA VAL A 156 -0.85 10.27 -9.19
C VAL A 156 -2.29 10.71 -9.43
N VAL A 157 -3.21 10.19 -8.63
CA VAL A 157 -4.61 10.61 -8.65
C VAL A 157 -4.83 11.59 -7.50
N GLU A 158 -5.16 12.84 -7.85
CA GLU A 158 -5.37 13.91 -6.88
C GLU A 158 -6.69 13.74 -6.12
N ARG A 159 -6.79 14.41 -4.96
CA ARG A 159 -7.99 14.45 -4.13
C ARG A 159 -9.25 14.84 -4.91
N ASP A 160 -10.42 14.42 -4.45
CA ASP A 160 -11.72 14.76 -5.03
C ASP A 160 -11.88 14.25 -6.49
N SER A 161 -11.09 13.23 -6.86
CA SER A 161 -11.12 12.57 -8.17
C SER A 161 -11.81 11.22 -8.09
N SER A 162 -12.38 10.77 -9.20
CA SER A 162 -12.96 9.43 -9.30
C SER A 162 -12.61 8.86 -10.67
N VAL A 163 -11.78 7.82 -10.68
CA VAL A 163 -11.08 7.36 -11.88
C VAL A 163 -11.21 5.85 -12.00
N SER A 164 -11.54 5.39 -13.21
CA SER A 164 -11.47 3.98 -13.60
C SER A 164 -10.53 3.86 -14.79
N LEU A 165 -9.41 3.15 -14.64
CA LEU A 165 -8.35 3.01 -15.64
C LEU A 165 -8.19 1.56 -16.07
N LEU A 166 -8.10 1.33 -17.37
CA LEU A 166 -7.65 0.07 -17.96
C LEU A 166 -6.22 0.26 -18.48
N LEU A 167 -5.27 -0.51 -17.93
CA LEU A 167 -3.86 -0.43 -18.29
C LEU A 167 -3.54 -1.44 -19.40
N ALA A 168 -2.89 -0.98 -20.46
CA ALA A 168 -2.37 -1.86 -21.49
C ALA A 168 -0.91 -2.28 -21.22
N ASN A 169 -0.55 -3.50 -21.61
CA ASN A 169 0.81 -4.02 -21.51
C ASN A 169 1.88 -3.06 -22.04
N GLU A 170 1.69 -2.48 -23.22
CA GLU A 170 2.67 -1.60 -23.85
C GLU A 170 2.84 -0.27 -23.09
N SER A 171 1.80 0.21 -22.42
CA SER A 171 1.87 1.42 -21.58
C SER A 171 2.77 1.17 -20.37
N VAL A 172 2.59 0.03 -19.69
CA VAL A 172 3.39 -0.35 -18.51
C VAL A 172 4.83 -0.72 -18.90
N THR A 173 5.00 -1.54 -19.93
CA THR A 173 6.35 -1.98 -20.37
C THR A 173 7.18 -0.87 -21.00
N SER A 174 6.55 0.25 -21.36
CA SER A 174 7.26 1.46 -21.77
C SER A 174 7.86 2.24 -20.59
N ALA A 175 7.38 2.02 -19.37
CA ALA A 175 7.90 2.64 -18.18
C ALA A 175 9.34 2.18 -17.87
N LEU A 176 10.15 3.03 -17.25
CA LEU A 176 11.50 2.73 -16.85
C LEU A 176 11.53 1.54 -15.88
N GLY A 177 12.23 0.48 -16.29
CA GLY A 177 12.29 -0.77 -15.52
C GLY A 177 11.04 -1.65 -15.66
N GLY A 178 10.06 -1.25 -16.47
CA GLY A 178 8.80 -1.98 -16.66
C GLY A 178 7.91 -1.97 -15.41
N LEU A 179 8.03 -0.93 -14.58
CA LEU A 179 7.21 -0.73 -13.38
C LEU A 179 6.38 0.53 -13.56
N LEU A 180 5.05 0.41 -13.45
CA LEU A 180 4.14 1.54 -13.35
C LEU A 180 3.56 1.61 -11.94
N THR A 181 3.69 2.77 -11.30
CA THR A 181 3.02 3.06 -10.03
C THR A 181 1.75 3.85 -10.28
N VAL A 182 0.63 3.44 -9.68
CA VAL A 182 -0.58 4.25 -9.59
C VAL A 182 -0.82 4.56 -8.11
N ASP A 183 -0.82 5.84 -7.79
CA ASP A 183 -0.86 6.37 -6.42
C ASP A 183 -2.15 7.17 -6.22
N GLY A 184 -3.15 6.51 -5.62
CA GLY A 184 -4.42 7.08 -5.20
C GLY A 184 -4.48 7.43 -3.72
N SER A 185 -3.35 7.44 -3.00
CA SER A 185 -3.32 7.64 -1.54
C SER A 185 -3.87 8.97 -1.04
N ALA A 186 -4.09 9.94 -1.93
CA ALA A 186 -4.72 11.21 -1.62
C ALA A 186 -6.26 11.14 -1.58
N LEU A 187 -6.87 10.11 -2.19
CA LEU A 187 -8.31 9.98 -2.34
C LEU A 187 -9.01 9.78 -0.99
N SER A 188 -10.19 10.38 -0.87
CA SER A 188 -11.05 10.32 0.32
C SER A 188 -12.07 9.17 0.25
N GLU A 189 -12.79 8.92 1.34
CA GLU A 189 -13.91 7.95 1.38
C GLU A 189 -15.03 8.21 0.36
N GLN A 190 -15.09 9.42 -0.22
CA GLN A 190 -16.11 9.80 -1.21
C GLN A 190 -15.64 9.59 -2.66
N ASP A 191 -14.35 9.36 -2.85
CA ASP A 191 -13.71 9.16 -4.13
C ASP A 191 -13.75 7.67 -4.51
N SER A 192 -13.47 7.35 -5.76
CA SER A 192 -13.40 5.95 -6.22
C SER A 192 -12.22 5.74 -7.14
N LEU A 193 -11.41 4.72 -6.86
CA LEU A 193 -10.34 4.26 -7.74
C LEU A 193 -10.63 2.85 -8.23
N GLU A 194 -10.63 2.67 -9.55
CA GLU A 194 -10.61 1.35 -10.18
C GLU A 194 -9.42 1.27 -11.13
N ILE A 195 -8.51 0.33 -10.90
CA ILE A 195 -7.37 0.06 -11.78
C ILE A 195 -7.45 -1.39 -12.26
N ASP A 196 -7.56 -1.56 -13.56
CA ASP A 196 -7.58 -2.85 -14.23
C ASP A 196 -6.27 -3.08 -14.98
N GLY A 197 -5.37 -3.84 -14.35
CA GLY A 197 -4.09 -4.30 -14.89
C GLY A 197 -4.17 -5.62 -15.67
N SER A 198 -5.35 -6.22 -15.84
CA SER A 198 -5.49 -7.60 -16.37
C SER A 198 -4.95 -7.83 -17.78
N ASN A 199 -4.61 -6.77 -18.52
CA ASN A 199 -3.97 -6.85 -19.84
C ASN A 199 -2.45 -6.67 -19.78
N VAL A 200 -1.83 -6.55 -18.61
CA VAL A 200 -0.40 -6.27 -18.42
C VAL A 200 0.37 -7.58 -18.28
N THR A 201 1.12 -7.95 -19.32
CA THR A 201 1.77 -9.28 -19.43
C THR A 201 3.29 -9.27 -19.19
N GLY A 202 3.95 -8.11 -19.24
CA GLY A 202 5.42 -8.02 -19.30
C GLY A 202 6.07 -6.96 -18.41
N GLY A 203 5.29 -6.31 -17.55
CA GLY A 203 5.75 -5.34 -16.54
C GLY A 203 5.01 -5.57 -15.24
N SER A 204 5.49 -4.94 -14.17
CA SER A 204 4.89 -4.99 -12.83
C SER A 204 4.13 -3.70 -12.52
N LEU A 205 3.21 -3.80 -11.58
CA LEU A 205 2.36 -2.74 -11.09
C LEU A 205 2.58 -2.51 -9.60
N SER A 206 2.61 -1.25 -9.19
CA SER A 206 2.48 -0.84 -7.80
C SER A 206 1.20 -0.01 -7.67
N LEU A 207 0.13 -0.60 -7.18
CA LEU A 207 -1.19 0.01 -7.10
C LEU A 207 -1.50 0.38 -5.65
N ILE A 208 -1.84 1.64 -5.41
CA ILE A 208 -2.13 2.17 -4.09
C ILE A 208 -3.49 2.88 -4.16
N GLY A 209 -4.48 2.39 -3.44
CA GLY A 209 -5.77 3.05 -3.24
C GLY A 209 -5.72 4.17 -2.21
N GLY A 210 -6.88 4.69 -1.85
CA GLY A 210 -7.08 5.78 -0.90
C GLY A 210 -7.92 5.36 0.29
N SER A 211 -8.76 6.28 0.79
CA SER A 211 -9.69 5.98 1.89
C SER A 211 -11.07 5.50 1.41
N GLY A 212 -11.27 5.33 0.09
CA GLY A 212 -12.52 4.92 -0.54
C GLY A 212 -12.65 3.41 -0.68
N GLN A 213 -13.73 2.93 -1.31
CA GLN A 213 -13.76 1.53 -1.75
C GLN A 213 -13.09 1.45 -3.12
N ASP A 214 -11.95 0.80 -3.17
CA ASP A 214 -11.10 0.74 -4.34
C ASP A 214 -11.08 -0.68 -4.95
N ILE A 215 -10.89 -0.74 -6.27
CA ILE A 215 -10.80 -2.00 -7.03
C ILE A 215 -9.46 -2.01 -7.75
N LEU A 216 -8.56 -2.88 -7.32
CA LEU A 216 -7.20 -2.96 -7.84
C LEU A 216 -6.96 -4.36 -8.41
N THR A 217 -6.63 -4.43 -9.70
CA THR A 217 -6.25 -5.68 -10.38
C THR A 217 -4.87 -5.53 -10.97
N GLY A 218 -3.96 -6.44 -10.60
CA GLY A 218 -2.62 -6.58 -11.17
C GLY A 218 -2.63 -7.24 -12.56
N GLY A 219 -1.46 -7.69 -12.99
CA GLY A 219 -1.17 -8.30 -14.28
C GLY A 219 -0.57 -9.70 -14.15
N ASP A 220 0.36 -10.05 -15.05
CA ASP A 220 0.96 -11.39 -15.12
C ASP A 220 2.34 -11.50 -14.40
N ASN A 221 2.81 -10.44 -13.74
CA ASN A 221 4.10 -10.40 -13.07
C ASN A 221 3.92 -10.06 -11.59
N ALA A 222 4.98 -10.20 -10.80
CA ALA A 222 4.95 -9.85 -9.39
C ALA A 222 4.58 -8.37 -9.18
N ASP A 223 3.40 -8.16 -8.61
CA ASP A 223 2.78 -6.87 -8.39
C ASP A 223 2.67 -6.56 -6.88
N ALA A 224 2.47 -5.27 -6.57
CA ALA A 224 2.23 -4.80 -5.21
C ALA A 224 0.94 -3.99 -5.16
N LEU A 225 -0.05 -4.46 -4.40
CA LEU A 225 -1.37 -3.86 -4.28
C LEU A 225 -1.62 -3.48 -2.82
N SER A 226 -2.04 -2.23 -2.59
CA SER A 226 -2.46 -1.70 -1.29
C SER A 226 -3.82 -1.05 -1.44
N GLY A 227 -4.85 -1.56 -0.78
CA GLY A 227 -6.22 -1.02 -0.82
C GLY A 227 -6.31 0.35 -0.15
N GLY A 228 -5.86 0.44 1.11
CA GLY A 228 -5.85 1.69 1.86
C GLY A 228 -6.84 1.63 3.01
N ASP A 229 -7.70 2.63 3.17
CA ASP A 229 -8.87 2.49 4.03
C ASP A 229 -10.07 2.20 3.13
N GLY A 230 -10.99 1.32 3.50
CA GLY A 230 -12.09 1.05 2.60
C GLY A 230 -12.76 -0.28 2.84
N ALA A 231 -13.37 -0.81 1.79
CA ALA A 231 -13.72 -2.22 1.70
C ALA A 231 -13.35 -2.58 0.28
N ASP A 232 -12.09 -2.96 0.13
CA ASP A 232 -11.39 -2.97 -1.15
C ASP A 232 -11.46 -4.33 -1.81
N ILE A 233 -11.28 -4.36 -3.13
CA ILE A 233 -11.18 -5.58 -3.91
C ILE A 233 -9.83 -5.60 -4.59
N LEU A 234 -8.95 -6.49 -4.13
CA LEU A 234 -7.60 -6.66 -4.65
C LEU A 234 -7.47 -8.02 -5.34
N ASN A 235 -6.94 -8.01 -6.56
CA ASN A 235 -6.62 -9.21 -7.32
C ASN A 235 -5.19 -9.10 -7.87
N GLY A 236 -4.28 -9.95 -7.41
CA GLY A 236 -2.87 -9.97 -7.82
C GLY A 236 -2.71 -10.32 -9.30
N GLY A 237 -3.32 -11.43 -9.72
CA GLY A 237 -3.29 -11.88 -11.12
C GLY A 237 -2.44 -13.14 -11.27
N ASP A 238 -1.59 -13.21 -12.29
CA ASP A 238 -0.52 -14.21 -12.29
C ASP A 238 0.75 -13.53 -11.74
N GLY A 239 1.61 -14.24 -11.02
CA GLY A 239 2.79 -13.63 -10.42
C GLY A 239 2.94 -14.04 -8.97
N ASN A 240 3.99 -13.54 -8.32
CA ASN A 240 4.13 -13.69 -6.88
C ASN A 240 3.85 -12.32 -6.26
N ASP A 241 2.61 -12.11 -5.87
CA ASP A 241 2.09 -10.78 -5.58
C ASP A 241 2.13 -10.45 -4.09
N LEU A 242 2.19 -9.16 -3.79
CA LEU A 242 2.08 -8.62 -2.43
C LEU A 242 0.77 -7.86 -2.30
N LEU A 243 -0.16 -8.38 -1.51
CA LEU A 243 -1.48 -7.77 -1.28
C LEU A 243 -1.59 -7.28 0.16
N THR A 244 -1.96 -6.02 0.32
CA THR A 244 -2.34 -5.42 1.61
C THR A 244 -3.72 -4.81 1.45
N GLY A 245 -4.74 -5.37 2.10
CA GLY A 245 -6.09 -4.79 2.10
C GLY A 245 -6.09 -3.41 2.73
N GLY A 246 -5.88 -3.37 4.04
CA GLY A 246 -5.69 -2.14 4.79
C GLY A 246 -6.69 -2.02 5.93
N LEU A 247 -7.46 -0.94 6.00
CA LEU A 247 -8.58 -0.83 6.96
C LEU A 247 -9.87 -1.33 6.32
N GLY A 248 -10.65 -2.10 7.06
CA GLY A 248 -12.00 -2.53 6.67
C GLY A 248 -12.01 -3.94 6.11
N GLY A 249 -13.19 -4.41 5.69
CA GLY A 249 -13.35 -5.80 5.25
C GLY A 249 -13.02 -5.95 3.77
N ASP A 250 -11.80 -6.38 3.47
CA ASP A 250 -11.29 -6.44 2.10
C ASP A 250 -11.48 -7.82 1.47
N ILE A 251 -11.56 -7.87 0.14
CA ILE A 251 -11.57 -9.10 -0.65
C ILE A 251 -10.24 -9.20 -1.37
N LEU A 252 -9.43 -10.17 -0.98
CA LEU A 252 -8.08 -10.39 -1.49
C LEU A 252 -8.03 -11.68 -2.31
N THR A 253 -7.54 -11.59 -3.53
CA THR A 253 -7.32 -12.73 -4.43
C THR A 253 -5.88 -12.67 -4.91
N GLY A 254 -5.07 -13.68 -4.57
CA GLY A 254 -3.66 -13.71 -5.00
C GLY A 254 -3.59 -14.03 -6.49
N GLY A 255 -4.30 -15.08 -6.89
CA GLY A 255 -4.32 -15.60 -8.23
C GLY A 255 -3.31 -16.74 -8.39
N ALA A 256 -2.46 -16.68 -9.42
CA ALA A 256 -1.54 -17.74 -9.75
C ALA A 256 -0.09 -17.39 -9.40
N GLY A 257 0.44 -18.02 -8.35
CA GLY A 257 1.85 -18.02 -8.00
C GLY A 257 2.01 -18.21 -6.51
N ASP A 258 3.12 -17.72 -5.95
CA ASP A 258 3.35 -17.77 -4.52
C ASP A 258 3.09 -16.37 -3.94
N ASP A 259 1.86 -16.12 -3.49
CA ASP A 259 1.41 -14.79 -3.08
C ASP A 259 1.61 -14.52 -1.59
N ARG A 260 1.70 -13.24 -1.22
CA ARG A 260 1.83 -12.79 0.16
C ARG A 260 0.71 -11.83 0.53
N PHE A 261 -0.11 -12.26 1.49
CA PHE A 261 -1.20 -11.46 2.05
C PHE A 261 -0.75 -10.82 3.34
N VAL A 262 -0.53 -9.51 3.32
CA VAL A 262 -0.19 -8.71 4.50
C VAL A 262 -1.47 -8.31 5.19
N ILE A 263 -1.71 -8.90 6.35
CA ILE A 263 -2.88 -8.57 7.16
C ILE A 263 -2.39 -7.62 8.25
N GLY A 264 -2.87 -6.38 8.24
CA GLY A 264 -2.46 -5.34 9.18
C GLY A 264 -3.48 -5.11 10.28
N PHE A 265 -3.14 -4.27 11.26
CA PHE A 265 -4.17 -3.67 12.11
C PHE A 265 -4.71 -2.42 11.48
N GLY A 266 -6.03 -2.38 11.37
CA GLY A 266 -6.71 -1.14 11.14
C GLY A 266 -6.93 -0.29 12.39
N PHE A 267 -6.71 1.03 12.28
CA PHE A 267 -7.22 2.02 13.24
C PHE A 267 -8.32 2.84 12.56
N PRO A 268 -9.54 2.93 13.14
CA PRO A 268 -9.96 2.39 14.42
C PRO A 268 -10.19 0.88 14.38
N ARG A 269 -9.96 0.23 15.52
CA ARG A 269 -10.02 -1.23 15.78
C ARG A 269 -11.45 -1.79 15.77
N GLY A 270 -12.31 -1.24 14.91
CA GLY A 270 -13.76 -1.52 14.85
C GLY A 270 -14.11 -2.93 14.39
N GLU A 271 -13.14 -3.70 13.90
CA GLU A 271 -13.27 -5.07 13.41
C GLU A 271 -13.60 -6.11 14.49
N SER A 272 -13.77 -5.68 15.74
CA SER A 272 -14.02 -6.52 16.89
C SER A 272 -15.48 -6.94 17.10
N SER A 273 -16.24 -7.07 16.01
CA SER A 273 -17.62 -7.55 16.08
C SER A 273 -17.86 -8.62 15.03
N ALA A 274 -18.01 -9.87 15.48
CA ALA A 274 -18.49 -10.98 14.63
C ALA A 274 -19.92 -10.76 14.07
N ALA A 275 -20.57 -9.64 14.38
CA ALA A 275 -21.86 -9.26 13.82
C ALA A 275 -21.75 -8.41 12.54
N GLU A 276 -20.58 -7.83 12.26
CA GLU A 276 -20.35 -6.98 11.08
C GLU A 276 -19.33 -7.69 10.18
N GLU A 277 -19.82 -8.63 9.37
CA GLU A 277 -18.98 -9.44 8.47
C GLU A 277 -18.20 -8.59 7.44
N SER A 278 -18.60 -7.33 7.25
CA SER A 278 -17.94 -6.38 6.36
C SER A 278 -16.69 -5.73 6.95
N LEU A 279 -16.19 -6.21 8.10
CA LEU A 279 -15.05 -5.62 8.80
C LEU A 279 -13.83 -6.55 8.85
N PHE A 280 -13.87 -7.71 8.19
CA PHE A 280 -12.75 -8.61 8.18
C PHE A 280 -12.40 -9.05 6.77
N ASP A 281 -11.12 -9.35 6.57
CA ASP A 281 -10.59 -9.73 5.28
C ASP A 281 -11.03 -11.13 4.87
N HIS A 282 -11.30 -11.26 3.58
CA HIS A 282 -11.56 -12.51 2.88
C HIS A 282 -10.45 -12.77 1.85
N ILE A 283 -9.65 -13.80 2.09
CA ILE A 283 -8.72 -14.33 1.08
C ILE A 283 -9.42 -15.44 0.32
N THR A 284 -9.66 -15.24 -0.98
CA THR A 284 -10.63 -16.05 -1.74
C THR A 284 -10.06 -17.33 -2.37
N ASP A 285 -8.73 -17.38 -2.58
CA ASP A 285 -8.07 -18.43 -3.34
C ASP A 285 -6.77 -18.95 -2.73
N PHE A 286 -6.57 -18.72 -1.43
CA PHE A 286 -5.34 -19.08 -0.69
C PHE A 286 -4.86 -20.53 -0.94
N GLN A 287 -3.65 -20.68 -1.48
CA GLN A 287 -3.02 -21.94 -1.89
C GLN A 287 -1.99 -22.45 -0.88
N GLY A 288 -2.38 -22.55 0.40
CA GLY A 288 -1.55 -23.10 1.49
C GLY A 288 -1.74 -24.60 1.78
N ALA A 289 -1.07 -25.06 2.84
CA ALA A 289 -1.07 -26.36 3.51
C ALA A 289 -1.05 -27.58 2.57
N GLY A 290 0.13 -27.86 2.00
CA GLY A 290 0.40 -29.08 1.22
C GLY A 290 1.05 -28.86 -0.15
N SER A 291 1.18 -27.60 -0.57
CA SER A 291 1.92 -27.17 -1.77
C SER A 291 3.29 -26.63 -1.36
N ALA A 292 4.36 -27.06 -2.03
CA ALA A 292 5.69 -26.49 -1.81
C ALA A 292 5.84 -25.27 -2.73
N GLY A 293 6.01 -24.07 -2.15
CA GLY A 293 5.86 -22.81 -2.89
C GLY A 293 4.38 -22.55 -3.13
N GLY A 294 3.76 -21.82 -2.20
CA GLY A 294 2.35 -21.43 -2.24
C GLY A 294 2.17 -20.25 -1.31
N ASP A 295 0.94 -19.77 -1.20
CA ASP A 295 0.66 -18.50 -0.56
C ASP A 295 1.04 -18.45 0.92
N LEU A 296 1.37 -17.25 1.39
CA LEU A 296 1.72 -16.97 2.77
C LEU A 296 0.91 -15.81 3.37
N ILE A 297 0.50 -15.98 4.62
CA ILE A 297 -0.09 -14.92 5.44
C ILE A 297 1.02 -14.21 6.21
N ASP A 298 1.14 -12.91 6.03
CA ASP A 298 2.09 -12.06 6.74
C ASP A 298 1.38 -11.30 7.86
N LEU A 299 1.61 -11.76 9.09
CA LEU A 299 1.05 -11.16 10.30
C LEU A 299 2.03 -10.14 10.91
N PRO A 300 1.53 -9.04 11.49
CA PRO A 300 2.38 -7.98 11.99
C PRO A 300 3.06 -8.40 13.29
N SER A 301 4.31 -8.01 13.47
CA SER A 301 4.94 -8.01 14.80
C SER A 301 4.24 -6.98 15.69
N PHE A 302 3.85 -7.35 16.90
CA PHE A 302 2.77 -6.64 17.58
C PHE A 302 3.15 -5.49 18.51
N TRP A 303 2.15 -4.62 18.75
CA TRP A 303 2.16 -3.52 19.72
C TRP A 303 2.37 -4.01 21.15
N GLY A 304 3.43 -3.53 21.81
CA GLY A 304 3.83 -4.00 23.15
C GLY A 304 4.98 -5.01 23.14
N GLY A 305 5.40 -5.50 21.96
CA GLY A 305 6.53 -6.40 21.81
C GLY A 305 6.28 -7.83 22.27
N LEU A 306 5.00 -8.25 22.33
CA LEU A 306 4.63 -9.63 22.61
C LEU A 306 4.94 -10.51 21.37
N PRO A 307 5.50 -11.71 21.57
CA PRO A 307 5.75 -12.63 20.47
C PRO A 307 4.47 -13.37 20.04
N LEU A 308 4.39 -13.69 18.75
CA LEU A 308 3.32 -14.51 18.18
C LEU A 308 3.58 -15.99 18.49
N VAL A 309 2.55 -16.70 18.94
CA VAL A 309 2.56 -18.15 19.10
C VAL A 309 1.49 -18.80 18.22
N PHE A 310 1.88 -19.80 17.45
CA PHE A 310 0.93 -20.61 16.69
C PHE A 310 0.33 -21.67 17.60
N ALA A 311 -0.80 -21.35 18.23
CA ALA A 311 -1.53 -22.26 19.13
C ALA A 311 -2.33 -23.32 18.35
N GLY A 312 -2.50 -23.13 17.03
CA GLY A 312 -3.03 -24.13 16.11
C GLY A 312 -4.56 -24.21 16.13
N LYS A 313 -5.09 -25.41 15.84
CA LYS A 313 -6.55 -25.57 15.68
C LYS A 313 -7.27 -25.51 17.03
N TRP A 314 -8.24 -24.60 17.15
CA TRP A 314 -9.12 -24.48 18.31
C TRP A 314 -10.55 -24.18 17.86
N ASP A 315 -11.50 -25.05 18.22
CA ASP A 315 -12.91 -24.78 17.94
C ASP A 315 -13.44 -23.79 18.99
N PHE A 316 -13.78 -22.57 18.57
CA PHE A 316 -14.45 -21.57 19.39
C PHE A 316 -15.91 -21.38 18.96
N GLU A 317 -16.75 -20.83 19.82
CA GLU A 317 -18.13 -20.44 19.51
C GLU A 317 -18.30 -18.93 19.75
N TRP A 318 -18.97 -18.24 18.83
CA TRP A 318 -19.40 -16.86 19.03
C TRP A 318 -20.63 -16.83 19.93
N SER A 319 -20.51 -16.38 21.18
CA SER A 319 -21.70 -16.21 22.03
C SER A 319 -22.34 -14.83 21.80
N ASN A 320 -23.65 -14.78 21.55
CA ASN A 320 -24.36 -13.53 21.26
C ASN A 320 -24.45 -12.55 22.45
N THR A 321 -24.23 -11.27 22.14
CA THR A 321 -24.43 -9.99 22.86
C THR A 321 -23.49 -9.64 24.03
N GLY A 322 -22.52 -8.78 23.70
CA GLY A 322 -21.49 -8.16 24.57
C GLY A 322 -20.13 -8.25 23.88
N ASP A 323 -19.27 -7.23 23.97
CA ASP A 323 -17.96 -7.09 23.28
C ASP A 323 -16.89 -8.15 23.65
N SER A 324 -17.29 -9.36 24.05
CA SER A 324 -16.42 -10.31 24.76
C SER A 324 -17.01 -11.72 24.71
N GLY A 325 -16.46 -12.63 23.90
CA GLY A 325 -16.97 -13.99 23.93
C GLY A 325 -16.22 -15.00 23.08
N VAL A 326 -15.00 -15.35 23.47
CA VAL A 326 -14.39 -16.63 23.09
C VAL A 326 -14.08 -17.44 24.35
N GLN A 327 -14.29 -18.75 24.29
CA GLN A 327 -13.76 -19.71 25.26
C GLN A 327 -12.35 -20.12 24.82
N MET A 328 -11.38 -19.23 25.00
CA MET A 328 -9.98 -19.64 24.90
C MET A 328 -9.62 -20.55 26.06
N ASN A 329 -8.52 -21.28 25.90
CA ASN A 329 -7.91 -21.96 27.03
C ASN A 329 -7.53 -20.90 28.09
N PRO A 330 -8.00 -21.00 29.35
CA PRO A 330 -7.65 -20.04 30.39
C PRO A 330 -6.14 -19.92 30.65
N ASP A 331 -5.36 -20.93 30.30
CA ASP A 331 -3.90 -20.92 30.43
C ASP A 331 -3.20 -20.06 29.38
N TRP A 332 -3.92 -19.64 28.33
CA TRP A 332 -3.41 -18.77 27.25
C TRP A 332 -3.75 -17.30 27.49
N VAL A 333 -4.62 -17.01 28.46
CA VAL A 333 -5.10 -15.65 28.71
C VAL A 333 -4.14 -14.88 29.62
N GLY A 334 -3.58 -13.78 29.11
CA GLY A 334 -2.68 -12.90 29.83
C GLY A 334 -1.31 -13.53 30.07
N ASP A 335 -0.90 -14.45 29.19
CA ASP A 335 0.35 -15.21 29.33
C ASP A 335 1.56 -14.52 28.69
N GLY A 336 1.33 -13.37 28.06
CA GLY A 336 2.34 -12.53 27.43
C GLY A 336 2.64 -12.94 25.98
N MET A 337 1.74 -13.68 25.32
CA MET A 337 1.84 -14.04 23.91
C MET A 337 0.62 -13.60 23.14
N ILE A 338 0.76 -13.53 21.82
CA ILE A 338 -0.37 -13.36 20.92
C ILE A 338 -0.70 -14.69 20.31
N ASP A 339 -1.90 -15.15 20.63
CA ASP A 339 -2.39 -16.45 20.23
C ASP A 339 -2.97 -16.44 18.84
N VAL A 340 -2.28 -17.13 17.92
CA VAL A 340 -2.80 -17.39 16.59
C VAL A 340 -3.46 -18.76 16.59
N ILE A 341 -4.79 -18.75 16.55
CA ILE A 341 -5.61 -19.95 16.48
C ILE A 341 -6.46 -19.95 15.22
N TRP A 342 -6.90 -21.15 14.82
CA TRP A 342 -7.79 -21.27 13.68
C TRP A 342 -8.87 -22.34 13.89
N ARG A 343 -9.99 -22.19 13.19
CA ARG A 343 -11.04 -23.22 13.12
C ARG A 343 -11.48 -23.45 11.69
N GLN A 344 -12.05 -24.62 11.43
CA GLN A 344 -12.72 -24.91 10.17
C GLN A 344 -14.22 -24.62 10.29
N LEU A 345 -14.77 -23.84 9.36
CA LEU A 345 -16.20 -23.61 9.23
C LEU A 345 -16.66 -23.94 7.80
N GLY A 346 -17.31 -25.10 7.62
CA GLY A 346 -17.71 -25.54 6.28
C GLY A 346 -16.49 -25.81 5.39
N SER A 347 -16.37 -25.08 4.29
CA SER A 347 -15.24 -25.11 3.35
C SER A 347 -14.12 -24.15 3.70
N ASP A 348 -14.32 -23.28 4.70
CA ASP A 348 -13.46 -22.12 4.93
C ASP A 348 -12.71 -22.28 6.26
N VAL A 349 -11.55 -21.66 6.35
CA VAL A 349 -10.76 -21.54 7.58
C VAL A 349 -10.92 -20.13 8.11
N GLN A 350 -11.11 -20.02 9.41
CA GLN A 350 -11.16 -18.76 10.12
C GLN A 350 -9.94 -18.68 11.04
N VAL A 351 -9.13 -17.65 10.85
CA VAL A 351 -7.94 -17.39 11.66
C VAL A 351 -8.25 -16.25 12.61
N TRP A 352 -7.93 -16.43 13.87
CA TRP A 352 -8.11 -15.42 14.91
C TRP A 352 -6.79 -15.19 15.63
N LEU A 353 -6.49 -13.92 15.88
CA LEU A 353 -5.36 -13.47 16.66
C LEU A 353 -5.88 -12.75 17.91
N ASP A 354 -5.61 -13.31 19.09
CA ASP A 354 -5.79 -12.61 20.37
C ASP A 354 -4.59 -11.70 20.61
N ALA A 355 -4.78 -10.46 20.19
CA ALA A 355 -3.77 -9.44 20.06
C ALA A 355 -3.44 -8.72 21.36
N ASN A 356 -4.46 -8.56 22.18
CA ASN A 356 -4.36 -7.85 23.44
C ASN A 356 -4.17 -8.82 24.63
N ASP A 357 -4.13 -10.13 24.34
CA ASP A 357 -3.83 -11.21 25.28
C ASP A 357 -4.82 -11.21 26.46
N ASP A 358 -6.10 -10.97 26.17
CA ASP A 358 -7.16 -10.91 27.18
C ASP A 358 -8.17 -12.06 27.08
N GLY A 359 -7.96 -12.96 26.12
CA GLY A 359 -8.76 -14.16 25.88
C GLY A 359 -10.13 -13.88 25.26
N GLN A 360 -10.41 -12.64 24.87
CA GLN A 360 -11.72 -12.20 24.42
C GLN A 360 -11.59 -11.51 23.07
N PHE A 361 -12.32 -12.05 22.08
CA PHE A 361 -12.51 -11.32 20.83
C PHE A 361 -13.13 -9.94 21.10
N SER A 362 -12.29 -8.90 20.97
CA SER A 362 -12.56 -7.55 21.43
C SER A 362 -11.75 -6.52 20.63
N GLU A 363 -11.96 -5.23 20.93
CA GLU A 363 -11.32 -4.12 20.23
C GLU A 363 -9.79 -4.25 20.34
N GLY A 364 -9.15 -4.71 19.26
CA GLY A 364 -7.72 -4.93 19.21
C GLY A 364 -7.30 -6.26 18.62
N ASP A 365 -8.21 -7.21 18.43
CA ASP A 365 -7.95 -8.51 17.81
C ASP A 365 -8.11 -8.49 16.29
N MET A 366 -7.60 -9.53 15.61
CA MET A 366 -7.76 -9.69 14.16
C MET A 366 -8.50 -10.96 13.81
N PHE A 367 -9.31 -10.87 12.76
CA PHE A 367 -10.00 -12.00 12.18
C PHE A 367 -9.82 -11.98 10.66
N VAL A 368 -9.43 -13.10 10.08
CA VAL A 368 -9.34 -13.27 8.62
C VAL A 368 -9.98 -14.59 8.22
N VAL A 369 -10.68 -14.56 7.08
CA VAL A 369 -11.30 -15.74 6.47
C VAL A 369 -10.47 -16.17 5.27
N LEU A 370 -10.10 -17.44 5.26
CA LEU A 370 -9.50 -18.11 4.11
C LEU A 370 -10.56 -19.01 3.48
N GLU A 371 -11.00 -18.68 2.28
CA GLU A 371 -12.07 -19.40 1.61
C GLU A 371 -11.57 -20.70 0.98
N ASN A 372 -12.41 -21.73 0.97
CA ASN A 372 -12.18 -22.98 0.23
C ASN A 372 -10.91 -23.78 0.57
N ILE A 373 -10.30 -23.55 1.74
CA ILE A 373 -9.16 -24.32 2.27
C ILE A 373 -9.59 -25.24 3.42
N SER A 374 -8.94 -26.42 3.52
CA SER A 374 -9.33 -27.49 4.47
C SER A 374 -8.35 -27.77 5.61
N ALA A 375 -7.23 -27.04 5.64
CA ALA A 375 -6.21 -27.14 6.67
C ALA A 375 -5.37 -25.86 6.71
N LEU A 376 -4.83 -25.54 7.89
CA LEU A 376 -3.85 -24.48 8.08
C LEU A 376 -2.75 -25.00 9.01
N SER A 377 -1.52 -24.64 8.69
CA SER A 377 -0.30 -25.04 9.37
C SER A 377 0.58 -23.83 9.64
N ARG A 378 1.65 -24.02 10.41
CA ARG A 378 2.58 -22.94 10.74
C ARG A 378 3.31 -22.43 9.48
N GLU A 379 3.50 -23.31 8.51
CA GLU A 379 4.21 -23.08 7.26
C GLU A 379 3.44 -22.17 6.28
N ASP A 380 2.16 -21.91 6.55
CA ASP A 380 1.29 -21.04 5.73
C ASP A 380 1.39 -19.57 6.13
N PHE A 381 2.28 -19.27 7.07
CA PHE A 381 2.55 -17.92 7.53
C PHE A 381 3.99 -17.56 7.19
N VAL A 382 4.19 -16.26 6.96
CA VAL A 382 5.54 -15.72 6.91
C VAL A 382 6.16 -15.89 8.30
N ASP A 383 7.29 -16.58 8.28
CA ASP A 383 8.14 -17.03 9.37
C ASP A 383 8.38 -16.01 10.52
N ASN A 384 7.41 -15.90 11.44
CA ASN A 384 7.45 -14.99 12.61
C ASN A 384 7.04 -15.64 13.95
N PHE A 385 6.75 -16.94 13.99
CA PHE A 385 6.38 -17.64 15.24
C PHE A 385 7.62 -18.02 16.06
N VAL A 386 8.37 -17.02 16.51
CA VAL A 386 9.56 -17.22 17.35
C VAL A 386 9.21 -17.70 18.75
N ALA A 387 7.95 -17.61 19.18
CA ALA A 387 7.52 -18.15 20.47
C ALA A 387 6.98 -19.58 20.37
N TRP A 388 7.31 -20.37 21.38
CA TRP A 388 6.76 -21.69 21.64
C TRP A 388 6.22 -21.77 23.07
N ARG A 389 5.01 -22.34 23.20
CA ARG A 389 4.33 -22.59 24.47
C ARG A 389 4.25 -24.09 24.75
N GLY A 390 4.76 -24.48 25.92
CA GLY A 390 4.69 -25.83 26.47
C GLY A 390 3.35 -26.15 27.11
N THR A 391 3.33 -27.25 27.84
CA THR A 391 2.16 -27.83 28.50
C THR A 391 2.38 -27.90 30.00
N VAL A 392 1.44 -28.50 30.74
CA VAL A 392 1.61 -28.72 32.19
C VAL A 392 2.36 -30.02 32.53
N GLY A 393 2.98 -30.66 31.54
CA GLY A 393 3.75 -31.89 31.71
C GLY A 393 5.16 -31.73 31.17
N ASP A 394 6.01 -32.74 31.41
CA ASP A 394 7.41 -32.70 30.97
C ASP A 394 7.51 -32.59 29.43
N ASP A 395 7.99 -31.45 28.95
CA ASP A 395 8.13 -31.13 27.53
C ASP A 395 9.59 -31.20 27.04
N SER A 396 9.76 -31.49 25.75
CA SER A 396 11.08 -31.56 25.11
C SER A 396 11.01 -31.17 23.62
N PRO A 397 10.73 -29.88 23.31
CA PRO A 397 10.66 -29.41 21.93
C PRO A 397 12.03 -29.49 21.23
N GLN A 398 12.00 -29.33 19.91
CA GLN A 398 13.19 -29.15 19.08
C GLN A 398 13.04 -27.82 18.37
N PHE A 399 13.96 -26.91 18.65
CA PHE A 399 14.05 -25.60 18.02
C PHE A 399 14.93 -25.67 16.77
N ASP A 400 14.80 -24.69 15.89
CA ASP A 400 15.54 -24.66 14.63
C ASP A 400 16.90 -23.95 14.84
N GLY A 401 17.33 -23.09 13.92
CA GLY A 401 18.58 -22.34 14.05
C GLY A 401 18.37 -20.84 14.18
N ARG A 402 17.16 -20.43 14.56
CA ARG A 402 16.72 -19.04 14.70
C ARG A 402 16.75 -18.62 16.16
N ASP A 403 16.53 -17.34 16.40
CA ASP A 403 16.37 -16.81 17.76
C ASP A 403 14.96 -17.19 18.26
N ASP A 404 14.86 -18.18 19.13
CA ASP A 404 13.59 -18.70 19.65
C ASP A 404 13.28 -18.22 21.08
N ILE A 405 11.99 -18.20 21.43
CA ILE A 405 11.47 -17.89 22.77
C ILE A 405 10.61 -19.08 23.22
N ALA A 406 11.01 -19.80 24.26
CA ALA A 406 10.33 -21.01 24.70
C ALA A 406 9.87 -20.94 26.14
N TYR A 407 8.63 -21.34 26.41
CA TYR A 407 8.04 -21.39 27.75
C TYR A 407 7.57 -22.81 28.08
N GLY A 408 8.25 -23.51 28.98
CA GLY A 408 7.93 -24.88 29.41
C GLY A 408 6.67 -24.99 30.29
N LEU A 409 6.31 -23.91 30.98
CA LEU A 409 5.18 -23.83 31.92
C LEU A 409 5.34 -24.69 33.19
N ASP A 410 4.66 -25.83 33.33
CA ASP A 410 4.74 -26.71 34.50
C ASP A 410 5.29 -28.06 34.05
N GLY A 411 6.23 -28.67 34.76
CA GLY A 411 6.83 -29.93 34.31
C GLY A 411 8.27 -30.08 34.73
N ASN A 412 8.96 -31.12 34.28
CA ASN A 412 10.42 -31.17 34.29
C ASN A 412 10.87 -31.10 32.84
N ASP A 413 10.98 -29.88 32.32
CA ASP A 413 11.12 -29.67 30.90
C ASP A 413 12.57 -29.81 30.45
N THR A 414 12.77 -30.13 29.18
CA THR A 414 14.08 -30.15 28.53
C THR A 414 14.04 -29.27 27.29
N LEU A 415 14.39 -28.00 27.45
CA LEU A 415 14.38 -27.01 26.38
C LEU A 415 15.79 -26.84 25.83
N SER A 416 15.98 -27.09 24.52
CA SER A 416 17.28 -27.01 23.84
C SER A 416 17.19 -26.04 22.68
N GLY A 417 17.78 -24.84 22.83
CA GLY A 417 17.64 -23.68 21.93
C GLY A 417 18.23 -23.87 20.53
N GLY A 418 19.28 -24.69 20.38
CA GLY A 418 19.91 -24.93 19.09
C GLY A 418 20.96 -23.87 18.72
N ASP A 419 20.96 -23.43 17.46
CA ASP A 419 21.76 -22.28 17.01
C ASP A 419 20.88 -21.02 17.17
N GLY A 420 21.42 -19.88 17.61
CA GLY A 420 20.62 -18.64 17.77
C GLY A 420 20.86 -17.91 19.09
N ASN A 421 20.09 -16.85 19.34
CA ASN A 421 20.01 -16.20 20.65
C ASN A 421 18.67 -16.53 21.31
N ASP A 422 18.61 -17.66 21.99
CA ASP A 422 17.36 -18.19 22.52
C ASP A 422 17.04 -17.66 23.92
N SER A 423 15.75 -17.49 24.18
CA SER A 423 15.20 -17.17 25.51
C SER A 423 14.35 -18.35 25.99
N LEU A 424 14.91 -19.17 26.88
CA LEU A 424 14.26 -20.39 27.36
C LEU A 424 13.80 -20.24 28.81
N TYR A 425 12.52 -20.48 29.07
CA TYR A 425 11.89 -20.37 30.38
C TYR A 425 11.28 -21.71 30.79
N GLY A 426 11.91 -22.44 31.71
CA GLY A 426 11.41 -23.75 32.17
C GLY A 426 10.12 -23.68 33.00
N GLY A 427 9.84 -22.55 33.64
CA GLY A 427 8.66 -22.41 34.48
C GLY A 427 8.77 -23.14 35.82
N THR A 428 7.77 -23.96 36.20
CA THR A 428 7.73 -24.66 37.48
C THR A 428 8.10 -26.14 37.35
N GLY A 429 9.03 -26.57 38.22
CA GLY A 429 9.46 -27.96 38.34
C GLY A 429 10.98 -28.08 38.21
N ASN A 430 11.51 -29.18 37.66
CA ASN A 430 12.96 -29.38 37.53
C ASN A 430 13.39 -29.38 36.06
N ASP A 431 13.64 -28.19 35.55
CA ASP A 431 13.86 -28.01 34.12
C ASP A 431 15.35 -28.07 33.75
N THR A 432 15.60 -28.51 32.53
CA THR A 432 16.89 -28.52 31.86
C THR A 432 16.82 -27.54 30.71
N LEU A 433 17.58 -26.46 30.79
CA LEU A 433 17.68 -25.44 29.76
C LEU A 433 19.09 -25.47 29.15
N ASP A 434 19.17 -25.73 27.86
CA ASP A 434 20.43 -25.78 27.11
C ASP A 434 20.34 -24.84 25.91
N GLY A 435 21.29 -23.93 25.76
CA GLY A 435 21.37 -23.03 24.59
C GLY A 435 22.11 -23.67 23.41
N GLU A 436 22.64 -24.88 23.60
CA GLU A 436 23.53 -25.58 22.67
C GLU A 436 24.66 -24.69 22.12
N ALA A 437 24.63 -24.38 20.81
CA ALA A 437 25.65 -23.60 20.12
C ALA A 437 25.34 -22.09 20.09
N GLY A 438 24.13 -21.71 20.50
CA GLY A 438 23.64 -20.36 20.69
C GLY A 438 23.95 -19.71 22.06
N ASP A 439 23.65 -18.42 22.18
CA ASP A 439 23.73 -17.68 23.44
C ASP A 439 22.39 -17.75 24.19
N LEU A 440 22.36 -18.42 25.34
CA LEU A 440 21.17 -18.51 26.19
C LEU A 440 20.98 -17.23 27.02
N ARG A 441 19.84 -16.55 26.84
CA ARG A 441 19.45 -15.41 27.69
C ARG A 441 18.49 -15.88 28.79
N PRO A 442 18.79 -15.61 30.07
CA PRO A 442 17.94 -15.99 31.20
C PRO A 442 16.76 -15.04 31.42
#